data_AF-A0A943ALT6-F1
#
_entry.id   AF-A0A943ALT6-F1
#
_cell.length_a   1.000
_cell.length_b   1.000
_cell.length_c   1.000
_cell.angle_alpha   90.00
_cell.angle_beta   90.00
_cell.angle_gamma   90.00
#
_symmetry.space_group_name_H-M   'P 1'
#
loop_
_entity.id
_entity.type
_entity.pdbx_description
1 polymer ?
#
loop_
_entity_poly.entity_id
_entity_poly.type
_entity_poly.pdbx_seq_one_letter_code
_entity_poly.pdbx_strand_id
1 'polypeptide(L)'
;MTLSLKILWAVKILLTLRKAAEAGVPPMKSPELLAACLTPNADTYMYRRALRELVAKTDFVTCDIQSSRTTYEWNPNVRPSLYDLVIRLEGGMHEASNAFWSYENTYTMQPLYKVNKQYDALTREYLSNIYVDELDSPALFKRNRFKLPRINLRTPEHTEQHI
;
A
#
# COMPACT_ATOMS: atom_id res chain seq x y z
N MET A 1 0.07 -0.81 13.53
CA MET A 1 -0.70 -0.62 12.28
C MET A 1 -0.95 -1.97 11.65
N THR A 2 -2.21 -2.32 11.35
CA THR A 2 -2.53 -3.40 10.42
C THR A 2 -2.82 -2.77 9.07
N LEU A 3 -2.30 -3.32 7.98
CA LEU A 3 -2.72 -2.90 6.64
C LEU A 3 -4.22 -3.21 6.51
N SER A 4 -5.00 -2.27 5.98
CA SER A 4 -6.43 -2.54 5.82
C SER A 4 -6.66 -3.67 4.83
N LEU A 5 -7.82 -4.32 4.97
CA LEU A 5 -8.26 -5.36 4.04
C LEU A 5 -8.28 -4.84 2.59
N LYS A 6 -8.51 -3.54 2.37
CA LYS A 6 -8.48 -2.93 1.03
C LYS A 6 -7.07 -2.97 0.44
N ILE A 7 -6.04 -2.62 1.21
CA ILE A 7 -4.64 -2.66 0.76
C ILE A 7 -4.21 -4.09 0.48
N LEU A 8 -4.59 -5.05 1.33
CA LEU A 8 -4.29 -6.46 1.12
C LEU A 8 -4.88 -6.99 -0.19
N TRP A 9 -6.15 -6.63 -0.49
CA TRP A 9 -6.78 -6.97 -1.76
C TRP A 9 -6.10 -6.30 -2.95
N ALA A 10 -5.74 -5.01 -2.81
CA ALA A 10 -5.05 -4.29 -3.87
C ALA A 10 -3.71 -4.95 -4.23
N VAL A 11 -2.90 -5.30 -3.22
CA VAL A 11 -1.63 -6.02 -3.43
C VAL A 11 -1.87 -7.36 -4.14
N LYS A 12 -2.87 -8.13 -3.71
CA LYS A 12 -3.19 -9.43 -4.33
C LYS A 12 -3.57 -9.29 -5.81
N ILE A 13 -4.41 -8.32 -6.14
CA ILE A 13 -4.82 -8.01 -7.53
C ILE A 13 -3.60 -7.65 -8.38
N LEU A 14 -2.77 -6.72 -7.89
CA LEU A 14 -1.58 -6.25 -8.60
C LEU A 14 -0.57 -7.37 -8.85
N LEU A 15 -0.30 -8.20 -7.84
CA LEU A 15 0.57 -9.38 -8.00
C LEU A 15 0.03 -10.37 -9.04
N THR A 16 -1.29 -10.55 -9.10
CA THR A 16 -1.94 -11.46 -10.06
C THR A 16 -1.82 -10.94 -11.48
N LEU A 17 -2.12 -9.65 -11.70
CA LEU A 17 -1.98 -9.00 -13.00
C LEU A 17 -0.53 -8.96 -13.48
N ARG A 18 0.42 -8.68 -12.57
CA ARG A 18 1.84 -8.70 -12.89
C ARG A 18 2.30 -10.09 -13.35
N LYS A 19 1.93 -11.16 -12.63
CA LYS A 19 2.24 -12.53 -13.04
C LYS A 19 1.69 -12.89 -14.40
N ALA A 20 0.44 -12.47 -14.67
CA ALA A 20 -0.17 -12.67 -15.98
C ALA A 20 0.62 -11.93 -17.08
N ALA A 21 1.01 -10.68 -16.84
CA ALA A 21 1.82 -9.89 -17.76
C ALA A 21 3.22 -10.51 -17.98
N GLU A 22 3.91 -10.97 -16.93
CA GLU A 22 5.21 -11.65 -17.02
C GLU A 22 5.12 -12.99 -17.78
N ALA A 23 3.98 -13.69 -17.69
CA ALA A 23 3.71 -14.91 -18.44
C ALA A 23 3.26 -14.65 -19.89
N GLY A 24 3.19 -13.39 -20.34
CA GLY A 24 2.73 -13.01 -21.68
C GLY A 24 1.23 -13.26 -21.91
N VAL A 25 0.44 -13.37 -20.84
CA VAL A 25 -1.01 -13.54 -20.92
C VAL A 25 -1.63 -12.20 -21.35
N PRO A 26 -2.59 -12.20 -22.30
CA PRO A 26 -3.28 -10.98 -22.70
C PRO A 26 -4.06 -10.35 -21.53
N PRO A 27 -4.47 -9.07 -21.65
CA PRO A 27 -5.26 -8.37 -20.63
C PRO A 27 -6.42 -9.21 -20.10
N MET A 28 -6.46 -9.42 -18.79
CA MET A 28 -7.39 -10.35 -18.15
C MET A 28 -8.80 -9.79 -18.09
N LYS A 29 -9.80 -10.59 -18.43
CA LYS A 29 -11.21 -10.18 -18.25
C LYS A 29 -11.59 -10.16 -16.77
N SER A 30 -12.58 -9.34 -16.42
CA SER A 30 -13.11 -9.26 -15.04
C SER A 30 -13.38 -10.63 -14.38
N PRO A 31 -14.04 -11.62 -15.03
CA PRO A 31 -14.29 -12.93 -14.41
C PRO A 31 -13.01 -13.77 -14.27
N GLU A 32 -12.08 -13.66 -15.22
CA GLU A 32 -10.80 -14.38 -15.21
C GLU A 32 -9.91 -13.87 -14.06
N LEU A 33 -9.84 -12.55 -13.89
CA LEU A 33 -9.09 -11.93 -12.78
C LEU A 33 -9.70 -12.28 -11.42
N LEU A 34 -11.03 -12.29 -11.33
CA LEU A 34 -11.74 -12.70 -10.12
C LEU A 34 -11.42 -14.15 -9.76
N ALA A 35 -11.48 -15.07 -10.71
CA ALA A 35 -11.16 -16.48 -10.50
C ALA A 35 -9.68 -16.70 -10.11
N ALA A 36 -8.76 -15.91 -10.65
CA ALA A 36 -7.35 -15.97 -10.28
C ALA A 36 -7.09 -15.44 -8.85
N CYS A 37 -7.89 -14.47 -8.40
CA CYS A 37 -7.72 -13.85 -7.08
C CYS A 37 -8.48 -14.55 -5.95
N LEU A 38 -9.56 -15.28 -6.22
CA LEU A 38 -10.53 -15.74 -5.21
C LEU A 38 -10.71 -17.27 -5.26
N THR A 39 -10.97 -17.87 -4.10
CA THR A 39 -11.48 -19.24 -4.03
C THR A 39 -13.00 -19.26 -4.30
N PRO A 40 -13.59 -20.40 -4.71
CA PRO A 40 -14.98 -20.46 -5.20
C PRO A 40 -16.10 -19.95 -4.26
N ASN A 41 -15.83 -19.62 -3.00
CA ASN A 41 -16.82 -19.16 -2.02
C ASN A 41 -16.39 -17.88 -1.27
N ALA A 42 -15.37 -17.16 -1.76
CA ALA A 42 -14.86 -15.99 -1.08
C ALA A 42 -15.74 -14.74 -1.29
N ASP A 43 -15.86 -13.90 -0.26
CA ASP A 43 -16.55 -12.62 -0.37
C ASP A 43 -15.89 -11.73 -1.43
N THR A 44 -16.67 -11.37 -2.44
CA THR A 44 -16.22 -10.60 -3.61
C THR A 44 -16.38 -9.09 -3.41
N TYR A 45 -17.06 -8.65 -2.35
CA TYR A 45 -17.34 -7.22 -2.11
C TYR A 45 -16.04 -6.41 -2.00
N MET A 46 -15.13 -6.82 -1.11
CA MET A 46 -13.87 -6.10 -0.89
C MET A 46 -12.94 -6.17 -2.10
N TYR A 47 -12.90 -7.30 -2.80
CA TYR A 47 -12.18 -7.42 -4.08
C TYR A 47 -12.68 -6.41 -5.11
N ARG A 48 -14.00 -6.37 -5.38
CA ARG A 48 -14.58 -5.45 -6.37
C ARG A 48 -14.37 -3.99 -5.98
N ARG A 49 -14.45 -3.68 -4.69
CA ARG A 49 -14.18 -2.34 -4.18
C ARG A 49 -12.73 -1.94 -4.38
N ALA A 50 -11.78 -2.81 -4.02
CA ALA A 50 -10.35 -2.55 -4.21
C ALA A 50 -9.99 -2.39 -5.70
N LEU A 51 -10.52 -3.25 -6.58
CA LEU A 51 -10.29 -3.15 -8.03
C LEU A 51 -10.80 -1.83 -8.61
N ARG A 52 -12.02 -1.41 -8.24
CA ARG A 52 -12.57 -0.12 -8.69
C ARG A 52 -11.74 1.06 -8.20
N GLU A 53 -11.33 1.07 -6.94
CA GLU A 53 -10.50 2.16 -6.41
C GLU A 53 -9.09 2.17 -7.00
N LEU A 54 -8.50 1.00 -7.28
CA LEU A 54 -7.23 0.90 -8.00
C LEU A 54 -7.33 1.57 -9.38
N VAL A 55 -8.32 1.20 -10.18
CA VAL A 55 -8.50 1.77 -11.53
C VAL A 55 -8.85 3.26 -11.47
N ALA A 56 -9.63 3.69 -10.47
CA ALA A 56 -10.08 5.08 -10.39
C ALA A 56 -9.04 6.05 -9.79
N LYS A 57 -8.15 5.57 -8.90
CA LYS A 57 -7.25 6.44 -8.12
C LYS A 57 -5.77 6.25 -8.41
N THR A 58 -5.43 5.26 -9.24
CA THR A 58 -4.04 4.89 -9.53
C THR A 58 -3.84 4.57 -11.00
N ASP A 59 -2.61 4.76 -11.48
CA ASP A 59 -2.21 4.38 -12.83
C ASP A 59 -1.55 2.98 -12.87
N PHE A 60 -1.72 2.19 -11.79
CA PHE A 60 -1.07 0.88 -11.63
C PHE A 60 -1.72 -0.21 -12.48
N VAL A 61 -3.00 -0.04 -12.80
CA VAL A 61 -3.79 -0.97 -13.61
C VAL A 61 -4.40 -0.21 -14.77
N THR A 62 -4.13 -0.65 -15.99
CA THR A 62 -4.83 -0.17 -17.17
C THR A 62 -6.17 -0.91 -17.29
N CYS A 63 -7.24 -0.16 -17.53
CA CYS A 63 -8.57 -0.69 -17.72
C CYS A 63 -9.06 -0.28 -19.11
N ASP A 64 -9.30 -1.26 -19.97
CA ASP A 64 -9.88 -1.02 -21.29
C ASP A 64 -11.32 -1.54 -21.31
N ILE A 65 -12.24 -0.69 -21.78
CA ILE A 65 -13.67 -0.98 -21.84
C ILE A 65 -14.07 -0.94 -23.32
N GLN A 66 -14.18 -2.12 -23.92
CA GLN A 66 -14.62 -2.28 -25.30
C GLN A 66 -15.94 -3.04 -25.35
N SER A 67 -17.00 -2.37 -25.82
CA SER A 67 -18.25 -3.00 -26.28
C SER A 67 -18.76 -4.15 -25.39
N SER A 68 -18.93 -3.88 -24.08
CA SER A 68 -19.37 -4.79 -22.99
C SER A 68 -18.30 -5.68 -22.33
N ARG A 69 -17.04 -5.61 -22.75
CA ARG A 69 -15.92 -6.33 -22.12
C ARG A 69 -15.00 -5.34 -21.41
N THR A 70 -14.72 -5.64 -20.14
CA THR A 70 -13.72 -4.93 -19.34
C THR A 70 -12.52 -5.83 -19.15
N THR A 71 -11.36 -5.37 -19.60
CA THR A 71 -10.07 -6.03 -19.44
C THR A 71 -9.15 -5.20 -18.55
N TYR A 72 -8.36 -5.88 -17.73
CA TYR A 72 -7.43 -5.29 -16.80
C TYR A 72 -6.02 -5.79 -17.09
N GLU A 73 -5.07 -4.88 -17.05
CA GLU A 73 -3.66 -5.19 -17.28
C GLU A 73 -2.78 -4.41 -16.31
N TRP A 74 -1.64 -5.01 -15.94
CA TRP A 74 -0.62 -4.35 -15.12
C TRP A 74 0.10 -3.29 -15.96
N ASN A 75 0.26 -2.07 -15.44
CA ASN A 75 1.05 -1.05 -16.11
C ASN A 75 2.56 -1.26 -15.88
N PRO A 76 3.35 -1.67 -16.89
CA PRO A 76 4.77 -1.96 -16.73
C PRO A 76 5.62 -0.71 -16.45
N ASN A 77 5.09 0.48 -16.74
CA ASN A 77 5.82 1.74 -16.56
C ASN A 77 5.84 2.22 -15.11
N VAL A 78 5.07 1.59 -14.23
CA VAL A 78 4.91 2.01 -12.84
C VAL A 78 5.35 0.91 -11.88
N ARG A 79 6.12 1.30 -10.86
CA ARG A 79 6.59 0.40 -9.79
C ARG A 79 6.07 0.89 -8.44
N PRO A 80 4.82 0.58 -8.05
CA PRO A 80 4.20 1.08 -6.84
C PRO A 80 4.86 0.53 -5.57
N SER A 81 5.07 1.41 -4.60
CA SER A 81 5.37 1.03 -3.22
C SER A 81 4.10 0.75 -2.42
N LEU A 82 4.23 0.09 -1.27
CA LEU A 82 3.11 -0.07 -0.33
C LEU A 82 2.63 1.29 0.19
N TYR A 83 3.50 2.29 0.31
CA TYR A 83 3.10 3.63 0.73
C TYR A 83 2.23 4.31 -0.32
N ASP A 84 2.54 4.14 -1.61
CA ASP A 84 1.73 4.69 -2.70
C ASP A 84 0.31 4.12 -2.67
N LEU A 85 0.17 2.80 -2.40
CA LEU A 85 -1.14 2.18 -2.23
C LEU A 85 -1.90 2.75 -1.04
N VAL A 86 -1.24 2.91 0.10
CA VAL A 86 -1.87 3.47 1.31
C VAL A 86 -2.35 4.89 1.06
N ILE A 87 -1.52 5.77 0.50
CA ILE A 87 -1.94 7.14 0.22
C ILE A 87 -3.08 7.18 -0.81
N ARG A 88 -3.00 6.43 -1.91
CA ARG A 88 -4.00 6.54 -2.98
C ARG A 88 -5.32 5.89 -2.62
N LEU A 89 -5.31 4.77 -1.89
CA LEU A 89 -6.53 4.01 -1.58
C LEU A 89 -7.14 4.37 -0.22
N GLU A 90 -6.35 4.95 0.69
CA GLU A 90 -6.77 5.38 2.04
C GLU A 90 -6.58 6.89 2.29
N GLY A 91 -6.30 7.68 1.25
CA GLY A 91 -6.01 9.11 1.36
C GLY A 91 -7.04 9.92 2.19
N GLY A 92 -8.32 9.52 2.16
CA GLY A 92 -9.35 10.16 2.99
C GLY A 92 -9.08 10.10 4.51
N MET A 93 -8.37 9.08 5.00
CA MET A 93 -7.96 9.04 6.41
C MET A 93 -6.83 10.03 6.71
N HIS A 94 -5.88 10.19 5.79
CA HIS A 94 -4.80 11.17 5.93
C HIS A 94 -5.35 12.61 5.86
N GLU A 95 -6.32 12.86 5.00
CA GLU A 95 -7.03 14.14 4.91
C GLU A 95 -7.80 14.45 6.19
N ALA A 96 -8.53 13.47 6.74
CA ALA A 96 -9.25 13.62 8.01
C ALA A 96 -8.29 13.89 9.19
N SER A 97 -7.16 13.19 9.24
CA SER A 97 -6.12 13.45 10.24
C SER A 97 -5.50 14.83 10.09
N ASN A 98 -5.31 15.32 8.86
CA ASN A 98 -4.83 16.68 8.63
C ASN A 98 -5.85 17.75 9.08
N ALA A 99 -7.15 17.50 8.88
CA ALA A 99 -8.21 18.39 9.36
C ALA A 99 -8.28 18.47 10.90
N PHE A 100 -7.96 17.37 11.60
CA PHE A 100 -7.89 17.36 13.06
C PHE A 100 -6.77 18.28 13.60
N TRP A 101 -5.62 18.35 12.91
CA TRP A 101 -4.48 19.17 13.33
C TRP A 101 -4.63 20.65 12.93
N SER A 102 -5.68 21.30 13.45
CA SER A 102 -5.84 22.76 13.37
C SER A 102 -4.69 23.49 14.08
N TYR A 103 -4.56 24.80 13.84
CA TYR A 103 -3.57 25.63 14.55
C TYR A 103 -3.72 25.50 16.08
N GLU A 104 -4.96 25.58 16.57
CA GLU A 104 -5.29 25.46 17.99
C GLU A 104 -4.93 24.07 18.54
N ASN A 105 -5.30 22.99 17.84
CA ASN A 105 -5.02 21.62 18.28
C ASN A 105 -3.52 21.29 18.24
N THR A 106 -2.80 21.82 17.25
CA THR A 106 -1.34 21.65 17.15
C THR A 106 -0.63 22.31 18.34
N TYR A 107 -1.13 23.47 18.79
CA TYR A 107 -0.57 24.19 19.93
C TYR A 107 -0.91 23.52 21.27
N THR A 108 -2.18 23.20 21.50
CA THR A 108 -2.66 22.62 22.77
C THR A 108 -2.20 21.18 22.97
N MET A 109 -2.07 20.41 21.89
CA MET A 109 -1.70 18.99 21.92
C MET A 109 -0.30 18.74 21.34
N GLN A 110 0.60 19.71 21.47
CA GLN A 110 1.93 19.66 20.83
C GLN A 110 2.73 18.37 21.07
N PRO A 111 2.73 17.76 22.29
CA PRO A 111 3.41 16.48 22.50
C PRO A 111 2.82 15.37 21.62
N LEU A 112 1.50 15.26 21.54
CA LEU A 112 0.82 14.26 20.72
C LEU A 112 1.06 14.52 19.23
N TYR A 113 1.02 15.78 18.80
CA TYR A 113 1.32 16.17 17.41
C TYR A 113 2.72 15.71 16.99
N LYS A 114 3.73 15.93 17.83
CA LYS A 114 5.11 15.48 17.57
C LYS A 114 5.22 13.96 17.45
N VAL A 115 4.60 13.23 18.39
CA VAL A 115 4.59 11.75 18.36
C VAL A 115 3.91 11.26 17.09
N ASN A 116 2.76 11.83 16.73
CA ASN A 116 2.04 11.46 15.50
C ASN A 116 2.87 11.73 14.24
N LYS A 117 3.53 12.90 14.16
CA LYS A 117 4.40 13.22 13.02
C LYS A 117 5.59 12.27 12.90
N GLN A 118 6.20 11.88 14.00
CA GLN A 118 7.29 10.89 14.00
C GLN A 118 6.78 9.52 13.55
N TYR A 119 5.63 9.10 14.05
CA TYR A 119 4.99 7.84 13.65
C TYR A 119 4.65 7.82 12.15
N ASP A 120 4.08 8.90 11.63
CA ASP A 120 3.77 9.04 10.20
C ASP A 120 5.03 9.01 9.34
N ALA A 121 6.11 9.67 9.78
CA ALA A 121 7.39 9.70 9.07
C ALA A 121 8.03 8.31 9.00
N LEU A 122 8.10 7.59 10.13
CA LEU A 122 8.64 6.24 10.18
C LEU A 122 7.81 5.25 9.36
N THR A 123 6.48 5.39 9.41
CA THR A 123 5.57 4.55 8.63
C THR A 123 5.74 4.80 7.13
N ARG A 124 5.83 6.08 6.72
CA ARG A 124 6.12 6.47 5.34
C ARG A 124 7.44 5.88 4.87
N GLU A 125 8.50 6.09 5.62
CA GLU A 125 9.84 5.60 5.27
C GLU A 125 9.84 4.08 5.11
N TYR A 126 9.24 3.36 6.05
CA TYR A 126 9.18 1.91 6.00
C TYR A 126 8.39 1.37 4.79
N LEU A 127 7.20 1.92 4.53
CA LEU A 127 6.33 1.43 3.45
C LEU A 127 6.80 1.89 2.06
N SER A 128 7.47 3.04 1.95
CA SER A 128 8.00 3.54 0.67
C SER A 128 9.14 2.68 0.14
N ASN A 129 9.81 1.96 1.03
CA ASN A 129 10.90 1.04 0.71
C ASN A 129 10.44 -0.39 0.38
N ILE A 130 9.12 -0.65 0.35
CA ILE A 130 8.57 -1.97 0.03
C ILE A 130 7.76 -1.83 -1.25
N TYR A 131 8.28 -2.40 -2.33
CA TYR A 131 7.60 -2.41 -3.62
C TYR A 131 6.71 -3.64 -3.77
N VAL A 132 5.58 -3.49 -4.46
CA VAL A 132 4.62 -4.59 -4.65
C VAL A 132 5.27 -5.78 -5.34
N ASP A 133 6.21 -5.54 -6.25
CA ASP A 133 6.90 -6.58 -6.99
C ASP A 133 7.80 -7.48 -6.12
N GLU A 134 8.38 -6.92 -5.06
CA GLU A 134 9.25 -7.63 -4.13
C GLU A 134 8.49 -8.60 -3.23
N LEU A 135 7.18 -8.36 -3.05
CA LEU A 135 6.31 -9.20 -2.23
C LEU A 135 6.01 -10.54 -2.87
N ASP A 136 6.32 -10.70 -4.16
CA ASP A 136 6.04 -11.93 -4.88
C ASP A 136 7.01 -13.07 -4.57
N SER A 137 8.18 -12.75 -4.00
CA SER A 137 9.20 -13.75 -3.67
C SER A 137 9.89 -13.43 -2.34
N PRO A 138 9.83 -14.34 -1.34
CA PRO A 138 10.51 -14.16 -0.06
C PRO A 138 12.01 -13.88 -0.19
N ALA A 139 12.65 -14.38 -1.26
CA ALA A 139 14.06 -14.15 -1.57
C ALA A 139 14.35 -12.71 -2.02
N LEU A 140 13.48 -12.11 -2.83
CA LEU A 140 13.60 -10.70 -3.27
C LEU A 140 13.39 -9.75 -2.09
N PHE A 141 12.37 -10.04 -1.27
CA PHE A 141 12.08 -9.27 -0.07
C PHE A 141 13.24 -9.27 0.95
N LYS A 142 13.85 -10.44 1.21
CA LYS A 142 14.99 -10.53 2.14
C LYS A 142 16.21 -9.76 1.63
N ARG A 143 16.51 -9.84 0.33
CA ARG A 143 17.70 -9.20 -0.27
C ARG A 143 17.66 -7.66 -0.19
N ASN A 144 16.48 -7.05 -0.36
CA ASN A 144 16.34 -5.60 -0.28
C ASN A 144 16.27 -5.08 1.17
N ARG A 145 15.81 -5.90 2.12
CA ARG A 145 15.78 -5.57 3.55
C ARG A 145 17.15 -5.39 4.20
N PHE A 146 18.19 -6.04 3.70
CA PHE A 146 19.56 -5.85 4.20
C PHE A 146 20.12 -4.44 3.92
N LYS A 147 19.43 -3.62 3.12
CA LYS A 147 19.85 -2.25 2.76
C LYS A 147 19.08 -1.14 3.49
N LEU A 148 18.02 -1.46 4.23
CA LEU A 148 17.35 -0.42 5.01
C LEU A 148 18.25 0.03 6.16
N PRO A 149 18.36 1.35 6.43
CA PRO A 149 19.02 1.81 7.63
C PRO A 149 18.33 1.16 8.82
N ARG A 150 19.11 0.48 9.68
CA ARG A 150 18.62 0.16 11.01
C ARG A 150 18.19 1.48 11.61
N ILE A 151 16.91 1.62 11.90
CA ILE A 151 16.38 2.73 12.70
C ILE A 151 17.10 2.60 14.03
N ASN A 152 18.19 3.36 14.18
CA ASN A 152 18.87 3.51 15.45
C ASN A 152 17.92 4.36 16.29
N LEU A 153 17.01 3.69 17.01
CA LEU A 153 16.36 4.26 18.16
C LEU A 153 17.49 4.61 19.13
N ARG A 154 18.02 5.84 19.03
CA ARG A 154 18.81 6.43 20.10
C ARG A 154 17.84 6.62 21.26
N THR A 155 17.81 5.64 22.15
CA THR A 155 17.36 5.82 23.52
C THR A 155 18.22 6.94 24.12
N PRO A 156 17.64 8.00 24.70
CA PRO A 156 18.43 8.92 25.49
C PRO A 156 19.03 8.13 26.66
N GLU A 157 20.36 8.13 26.74
CA GLU A 157 21.09 7.61 27.88
C GLU A 157 20.65 8.40 29.11
N HIS A 158 19.82 7.80 29.97
CA HIS A 158 19.65 8.26 31.33
C HIS A 158 20.93 7.92 32.08
N THR A 159 21.85 8.89 32.18
CA THR A 159 22.88 8.89 33.22
C THR A 159 22.20 9.08 34.57
N GLU A 160 21.83 7.98 35.21
CA GLU A 160 21.68 7.93 36.66
C GLU A 160 23.09 7.93 37.27
N GLN A 161 23.60 9.11 37.60
CA GLN A 161 24.71 9.24 38.55
C GLN A 161 24.11 9.25 39.95
N HIS A 162 24.17 8.11 40.63
CA HIS A 162 24.02 8.04 42.08
C HIS A 162 25.38 8.31 42.73
N ILE A 163 25.49 9.43 43.46
CA ILE A 163 26.28 9.57 44.69
C ILE A 163 25.46 10.44 45.65
#